data_AF-A0A955SCD4-F1
#
_entry.id   AF-A0A955SCD4-F1
#
_cell.length_a   1.000
_cell.length_b   1.000
_cell.length_c   1.000
_cell.angle_alpha   90.00
_cell.angle_beta   90.00
_cell.angle_gamma   90.00
#
_symmetry.space_group_name_H-M   'P 1'
#
loop_
_entity.id
_entity.type
_entity.pdbx_description
1 polymer ?
#
loop_
_entity_poly.entity_id
_entity_poly.type
_entity_poly.pdbx_seq_one_letter_code
_entity_poly.pdbx_strand_id
1 'polypeptide(L)'
;WQMVLDTNTVENVLSLPEFERFARPFFPQNPTEPAIVIPFSTRINFGSNFFGRELATGDSAYNSTNFATKIRSVGVWFEGYENAGLADDPQVYLVPVGQDILRSPTGLAGEIRSFTLLDQVLPVPFPVGPTIQNDPDWLPSDQLTGSFGNIRRYSSFKAFPDSGDFEPDETTTNSRLIGRSVWNTRWVLIIPAGTMLNDRDEALRRFKENVTDILIFFQTYAYSGNK
;
A
#
# COMPACT_ATOMS: atom_id res chain seq x y z
N TRP A 1 20.18 8.37 -6.92
CA TRP A 1 18.71 8.50 -6.86
C TRP A 1 18.07 8.27 -8.22
N GLN A 2 18.34 9.08 -9.26
CA GLN A 2 17.79 8.91 -10.62
C GLN A 2 17.89 7.49 -11.18
N MET A 3 19.06 6.86 -11.11
CA MET A 3 19.26 5.46 -11.52
C MET A 3 18.30 4.48 -10.83
N VAL A 4 17.95 4.71 -9.56
CA VAL A 4 16.98 3.89 -8.82
C VAL A 4 15.58 4.09 -9.40
N LEU A 5 15.17 5.33 -9.66
CA LEU A 5 13.89 5.62 -10.30
C LEU A 5 13.79 5.03 -11.70
N ASP A 6 14.87 5.10 -12.48
CA ASP A 6 14.95 4.48 -13.81
C ASP A 6 14.81 2.96 -13.73
N THR A 7 15.55 2.31 -12.83
CA THR A 7 15.47 0.85 -12.62
C THR A 7 14.07 0.39 -12.20
N ASN A 8 13.32 1.25 -11.50
CA ASN A 8 11.97 0.98 -11.04
C ASN A 8 10.88 1.51 -12.00
N THR A 9 11.25 2.06 -13.17
CA THR A 9 10.27 2.49 -14.17
C THR A 9 9.77 1.30 -14.96
N VAL A 10 8.45 1.17 -15.05
CA VAL A 10 7.79 0.18 -15.92
C VAL A 10 7.13 0.90 -17.09
N GLU A 11 7.22 0.31 -18.27
CA GLU A 11 6.61 0.85 -19.49
C GLU A 11 5.08 0.87 -19.39
N ASN A 12 4.49 -0.19 -18.82
CA ASN A 12 3.04 -0.28 -18.67
C ASN A 12 2.67 -0.89 -17.32
N VAL A 13 2.09 -0.09 -16.43
CA VAL A 13 1.63 -0.56 -15.12
C VAL A 13 0.43 -1.50 -15.23
N LEU A 14 -0.34 -1.43 -16.32
CA LEU A 14 -1.53 -2.27 -16.52
C LEU A 14 -1.18 -3.75 -16.75
N SER A 15 0.04 -4.06 -17.18
CA SER A 15 0.54 -5.43 -17.32
C SER A 15 1.23 -5.97 -16.06
N LEU A 16 1.37 -5.14 -15.01
CA LEU A 16 1.98 -5.55 -13.75
C LEU A 16 1.01 -6.43 -12.94
N PRO A 17 1.36 -7.69 -12.60
CA PRO A 17 0.46 -8.59 -11.88
C PRO A 17 0.00 -8.04 -10.53
N GLU A 18 0.90 -7.34 -9.81
CA GLU A 18 0.57 -6.68 -8.55
C GLU A 18 -0.50 -5.59 -8.74
N PHE A 19 -0.42 -4.79 -9.80
CA PHE A 19 -1.40 -3.75 -10.10
C PHE A 19 -2.73 -4.35 -10.51
N GLU A 20 -2.73 -5.30 -11.46
CA GLU A 20 -3.95 -5.95 -11.94
C GLU A 20 -4.73 -6.62 -10.80
N ARG A 21 -4.02 -7.34 -9.93
CA ARG A 21 -4.63 -8.10 -8.85
C ARG A 21 -5.13 -7.21 -7.71
N PHE A 22 -4.31 -6.24 -7.28
CA PHE A 22 -4.54 -5.54 -6.02
C PHE A 22 -4.93 -4.07 -6.18
N ALA A 23 -4.64 -3.40 -7.29
CA ALA A 23 -4.93 -1.98 -7.46
C ALA A 23 -6.25 -1.76 -8.20
N ARG A 24 -7.01 -0.73 -7.80
CA ARG A 24 -8.19 -0.31 -8.54
C ARG A 24 -7.71 0.46 -9.78
N PRO A 25 -8.01 -0.01 -11.00
CA PRO A 25 -7.59 0.69 -12.21
C PRO A 25 -8.21 2.09 -12.30
N PHE A 26 -7.43 3.05 -12.80
CA PHE A 26 -7.90 4.39 -13.16
C PHE A 26 -8.61 4.36 -14.53
N PHE A 27 -9.45 5.35 -14.81
CA PHE A 27 -10.15 5.47 -16.08
C PHE A 27 -10.34 6.95 -16.47
N PRO A 28 -10.28 7.31 -17.77
CA PRO A 28 -9.90 6.46 -18.90
C PRO A 28 -8.41 6.04 -18.86
N GLN A 29 -8.03 5.06 -19.68
CA GLN A 29 -6.65 4.56 -19.78
C GLN A 29 -6.15 4.69 -21.22
N ASN A 30 -4.85 4.96 -21.38
CA ASN A 30 -4.14 4.76 -22.63
C ASN A 30 -3.72 3.29 -22.79
N PRO A 31 -3.38 2.83 -24.01
CA PRO A 31 -2.87 1.47 -24.21
C PRO A 31 -1.60 1.16 -23.41
N THR A 32 -0.77 2.18 -23.19
CA THR A 32 0.47 2.12 -22.42
C THR A 32 0.41 3.16 -21.32
N GLU A 33 0.58 2.71 -20.08
CA GLU A 33 0.55 3.59 -18.90
C GLU A 33 1.85 3.46 -18.08
N PRO A 34 2.88 4.28 -18.39
CA PRO A 34 4.13 4.27 -17.66
C PRO A 34 3.98 4.65 -16.18
N ALA A 35 4.77 4.02 -15.33
CA ALA A 35 4.78 4.29 -13.90
C ALA A 35 6.14 4.00 -13.27
N ILE A 36 6.40 4.58 -12.11
CA ILE A 36 7.50 4.17 -11.22
C ILE A 36 6.92 3.20 -10.18
N VAL A 37 7.50 2.02 -10.06
CA VAL A 37 7.04 0.92 -9.20
C VAL A 37 8.17 0.52 -8.25
N ILE A 38 8.08 0.96 -7.00
CA ILE A 38 9.15 0.77 -6.00
C ILE A 38 8.71 -0.31 -5.00
N PRO A 39 9.30 -1.51 -5.07
CA PRO A 39 9.12 -2.52 -4.04
C PRO A 39 10.03 -2.22 -2.85
N PHE A 40 9.52 -2.38 -1.63
CA PHE A 40 10.33 -2.30 -0.42
C PHE A 40 9.79 -3.23 0.66
N SER A 41 10.58 -3.47 1.70
CA SER A 41 10.15 -4.24 2.87
C SER A 41 10.33 -3.38 4.12
N THR A 42 9.64 -3.77 5.18
CA THR A 42 9.66 -3.05 6.45
C THR A 42 9.94 -4.01 7.57
N ARG A 43 10.49 -3.52 8.68
CA ARG A 43 10.91 -4.36 9.79
C ARG A 43 10.76 -3.63 11.12
N ILE A 44 10.39 -4.40 12.15
CA ILE A 44 10.33 -3.93 13.53
C ILE A 44 11.22 -4.82 14.37
N ASN A 45 12.52 -4.54 14.35
CA ASN A 45 13.54 -5.22 15.13
C ASN A 45 14.33 -4.21 15.95
N PHE A 46 14.77 -4.65 17.13
CA PHE A 46 15.70 -3.86 17.93
C PHE A 46 17.00 -3.63 17.15
N GLY A 47 17.48 -2.38 17.13
CA GLY A 47 18.71 -2.00 16.41
C GLY A 47 18.56 -1.92 14.89
N SER A 48 17.35 -1.98 14.33
CA SER A 48 17.10 -1.75 12.91
C SER A 48 16.19 -0.55 12.67
N ASN A 49 16.42 0.17 11.57
CA ASN A 49 15.49 1.20 11.11
C ASN A 49 14.24 0.61 10.45
N PHE A 50 13.31 1.48 10.06
CA PHE A 50 12.03 1.09 9.44
C PHE A 50 12.18 0.14 8.24
N PHE A 51 13.20 0.33 7.42
CA PHE A 51 13.47 -0.49 6.22
C PHE A 51 14.29 -1.75 6.54
N GLY A 52 14.59 -2.02 7.81
CA GLY A 52 15.31 -3.20 8.26
C GLY A 52 16.83 -3.13 8.07
N ARG A 53 17.40 -1.94 7.86
CA ARG A 53 18.85 -1.71 7.87
C ARG A 53 19.32 -1.47 9.30
N GLU A 54 20.62 -1.60 9.56
CA GLU A 54 21.21 -1.24 10.85
C GLU A 54 20.86 0.22 11.19
N LEU A 55 20.44 0.46 12.43
CA LEU A 55 19.97 1.77 12.86
C LEU A 55 21.12 2.79 12.86
N ALA A 56 20.96 3.87 12.10
CA ALA A 56 21.89 5.00 12.05
C ALA A 56 21.29 6.27 12.66
N THR A 57 22.12 7.30 12.85
CA THR A 57 21.66 8.62 13.32
C THR A 57 20.68 9.23 12.32
N GLY A 58 19.55 9.75 12.81
CA GLY A 58 18.50 10.35 11.98
C GLY A 58 17.45 9.35 11.47
N ASP A 59 17.68 8.05 11.64
CA ASP A 59 16.71 7.02 11.25
C ASP A 59 15.50 6.97 12.19
N SER A 60 14.35 6.59 11.64
CA SER A 60 13.16 6.23 12.40
C SER A 60 13.05 4.72 12.59
N ALA A 61 12.64 4.29 13.78
CA ALA A 61 12.42 2.90 14.14
C ALA A 61 11.19 2.72 15.03
N TYR A 62 10.52 1.57 14.89
CA TYR A 62 9.41 1.19 15.76
C TYR A 62 9.89 0.39 16.97
N ASN A 63 9.20 0.57 18.09
CA ASN A 63 9.50 -0.17 19.31
C ASN A 63 9.17 -1.67 19.16
N SER A 64 10.19 -2.52 19.29
CA SER A 64 10.08 -3.98 19.18
C SER A 64 9.48 -4.68 20.40
N THR A 65 9.23 -3.97 21.51
CA THR A 65 8.54 -4.53 22.69
C THR A 65 7.03 -4.65 22.48
N ASN A 66 6.50 -3.97 21.45
CA ASN A 66 5.09 -4.11 21.06
C ASN A 66 4.91 -5.38 20.23
N PHE A 67 3.88 -6.17 20.54
CA PHE A 67 3.62 -7.38 19.76
C PHE A 67 2.90 -7.08 18.44
N ALA A 68 2.17 -5.96 18.38
CA ALA A 68 1.48 -5.51 17.19
C ALA A 68 1.60 -3.99 17.05
N THR A 69 2.11 -3.53 15.91
CA THR A 69 2.14 -2.12 15.50
C THR A 69 1.32 -1.99 14.22
N LYS A 70 0.19 -1.30 14.31
CA LYS A 70 -0.83 -1.23 13.27
C LYS A 70 -0.94 0.15 12.67
N ILE A 71 -1.28 0.18 11.38
CA ILE A 71 -1.47 1.42 10.62
C ILE A 71 -2.77 2.12 11.05
N ARG A 72 -2.70 3.43 11.28
CA ARG A 72 -3.84 4.33 11.47
C ARG A 72 -4.09 5.20 10.24
N SER A 73 -3.04 5.77 9.68
CA SER A 73 -3.06 6.53 8.42
C SER A 73 -1.69 6.43 7.75
N VAL A 74 -1.63 6.82 6.48
CA VAL A 74 -0.41 6.84 5.68
C VAL A 74 -0.33 8.12 4.86
N GLY A 75 0.85 8.68 4.69
CA GLY A 75 1.12 9.78 3.75
C GLY A 75 2.36 9.48 2.92
N VAL A 76 2.43 10.12 1.75
CA VAL A 76 3.58 10.06 0.84
C VAL A 76 3.90 11.48 0.38
N TRP A 77 5.18 11.84 0.41
CA TRP A 77 5.67 13.15 -0.04
C TRP A 77 6.78 13.01 -1.06
N PHE A 78 6.89 14.01 -1.93
CA PHE A 78 7.93 14.12 -2.94
C PHE A 78 8.73 15.40 -2.73
N GLU A 79 9.99 15.24 -2.30
CA GLU A 79 10.89 16.38 -2.13
C GLU A 79 11.31 16.92 -3.49
N GLY A 80 11.20 18.24 -3.69
CA GLY A 80 11.55 18.92 -4.96
C GLY A 80 10.44 18.90 -6.03
N TYR A 81 9.27 18.31 -5.75
CA TYR A 81 8.18 18.17 -6.71
C TYR A 81 7.62 19.50 -7.23
N GLU A 82 7.59 20.55 -6.41
CA GLU A 82 7.09 21.88 -6.79
C GLU A 82 7.86 22.48 -7.98
N ASN A 83 9.13 22.11 -8.14
CA ASN A 83 9.99 22.58 -9.23
C ASN A 83 9.75 21.83 -10.55
N ALA A 84 9.01 20.71 -10.52
CA ALA A 84 8.84 19.83 -11.67
C ALA A 84 7.82 20.37 -12.70
N GLY A 85 6.99 21.36 -12.34
CA GLY A 85 5.93 21.86 -13.23
C GLY A 85 4.97 20.76 -13.67
N LEU A 86 4.62 19.88 -12.73
CA LEU A 86 3.65 18.79 -12.86
C LEU A 86 2.34 19.19 -12.15
N ALA A 87 1.29 18.37 -12.28
CA ALA A 87 0.02 18.62 -11.62
C ALA A 87 0.14 18.65 -10.09
N ASP A 88 -0.65 19.50 -9.42
CA ASP A 88 -0.56 19.75 -7.97
C ASP A 88 -1.03 18.57 -7.08
N ASP A 89 -1.74 17.59 -7.67
CA ASP A 89 -2.38 16.47 -6.97
C ASP A 89 -1.91 15.10 -7.49
N PRO A 90 -0.60 14.78 -7.47
CA PRO A 90 -0.12 13.48 -7.93
C PRO A 90 -0.77 12.37 -7.11
N GLN A 91 -1.11 11.26 -7.77
CA GLN A 91 -1.75 10.12 -7.11
C GLN A 91 -0.81 8.93 -7.07
N VAL A 92 -0.83 8.18 -5.96
CA VAL A 92 -0.02 6.99 -5.77
C VAL A 92 -0.85 5.82 -5.26
N TYR A 93 -0.38 4.61 -5.50
CA TYR A 93 -0.90 3.41 -4.84
C TYR A 93 0.16 2.87 -3.88
N LEU A 94 -0.25 2.49 -2.68
CA LEU A 94 0.58 1.75 -1.74
C LEU A 94 -0.08 0.41 -1.42
N VAL A 95 0.55 -0.66 -1.87
CA VAL A 95 -0.05 -2.00 -1.84
C VAL A 95 0.81 -2.96 -1.01
N PRO A 96 0.25 -3.60 0.04
CA PRO A 96 0.94 -4.63 0.80
C PRO A 96 0.76 -5.98 0.10
N VAL A 97 1.69 -6.33 -0.79
CA VAL A 97 1.66 -7.60 -1.54
C VAL A 97 2.31 -8.76 -0.79
N GLY A 98 3.05 -8.46 0.28
CA GLY A 98 3.72 -9.42 1.15
C GLY A 98 2.86 -9.89 2.33
N GLN A 99 3.53 -10.49 3.31
CA GLN A 99 2.93 -10.98 4.55
C GLN A 99 3.06 -9.94 5.65
N ASP A 100 1.99 -9.76 6.42
CA ASP A 100 2.00 -8.97 7.63
C ASP A 100 2.65 -9.77 8.74
N ILE A 101 3.64 -9.17 9.40
CA ILE A 101 4.37 -9.77 10.50
C ILE A 101 3.93 -9.13 11.81
N LEU A 102 3.65 -9.95 12.80
CA LEU A 102 3.40 -9.56 14.18
C LEU A 102 4.29 -10.40 15.09
N ARG A 103 4.50 -9.97 16.33
CA ARG A 103 5.08 -10.85 17.36
C ARG A 103 3.97 -11.55 18.13
N SER A 104 4.31 -12.68 18.74
CA SER A 104 3.43 -13.38 19.65
C SER A 104 3.25 -12.53 20.92
N PRO A 105 2.02 -12.22 21.36
CA PRO A 105 1.79 -11.45 22.59
C PRO A 105 2.22 -12.18 23.87
N THR A 106 2.39 -13.51 23.79
CA THR A 106 2.74 -14.40 24.91
C THR A 106 4.12 -15.04 24.77
N GLY A 107 4.84 -14.72 23.68
CA GLY A 107 6.17 -15.24 23.41
C GLY A 107 7.21 -14.72 24.39
N LEU A 108 8.28 -15.47 24.61
CA LEU A 108 9.36 -15.07 25.54
C LEU A 108 10.59 -14.53 24.79
N ALA A 109 10.73 -14.85 23.51
CA ALA A 109 11.90 -14.52 22.70
C ALA A 109 11.54 -13.69 21.45
N GLY A 110 10.38 -13.06 21.46
CA GLY A 110 9.91 -12.22 20.34
C GLY A 110 9.52 -13.03 19.10
N GLU A 111 9.01 -14.24 19.28
CA GLU A 111 8.56 -15.13 18.21
C GLU A 111 7.61 -14.42 17.25
N ILE A 112 7.87 -14.53 15.94
CA ILE A 112 7.08 -13.85 14.91
C ILE A 112 5.96 -14.75 14.38
N ARG A 113 4.88 -14.11 13.92
CA ARG A 113 3.78 -14.73 13.19
C ARG A 113 3.58 -13.97 11.90
N SER A 114 3.42 -14.71 10.80
CA SER A 114 3.19 -14.16 9.47
C SER A 114 1.76 -14.43 9.03
N PHE A 115 1.13 -13.41 8.46
CA PHE A 115 -0.25 -13.48 7.99
C PHE A 115 -0.33 -13.00 6.54
N THR A 116 -0.94 -13.80 5.67
CA THR A 116 -1.36 -13.34 4.34
C THR A 116 -2.78 -12.82 4.47
N LEU A 117 -2.96 -11.50 4.53
CA LEU A 117 -4.29 -10.88 4.61
C LEU A 117 -4.80 -10.51 3.22
N LEU A 118 -5.93 -11.10 2.84
CA LEU A 118 -6.70 -10.74 1.65
C LEU A 118 -8.04 -10.17 2.09
N ASP A 119 -8.30 -8.91 1.74
CA ASP A 119 -9.62 -8.31 1.91
C ASP A 119 -10.53 -8.77 0.77
N GLN A 120 -11.66 -9.38 1.09
CA GLN A 120 -12.55 -10.00 0.11
C GLN A 120 -13.96 -9.40 0.18
N VAL A 121 -14.61 -9.32 -0.98
CA VAL A 121 -16.02 -9.01 -1.06
C VAL A 121 -16.82 -10.26 -0.72
N LEU A 122 -17.60 -10.18 0.34
CA LEU A 122 -18.71 -11.12 0.56
C LEU A 122 -19.86 -10.69 -0.37
N PRO A 123 -20.34 -11.56 -1.27
CA PRO A 123 -21.47 -11.23 -2.11
C PRO A 123 -22.73 -11.05 -1.27
N VAL A 124 -23.68 -10.31 -1.82
CA VAL A 124 -24.96 -10.09 -1.16
C VAL A 124 -25.71 -11.43 -1.00
N PRO A 125 -26.30 -11.70 0.18
CA PRO A 125 -27.22 -12.82 0.33
C PRO A 125 -28.41 -12.65 -0.61
N PHE A 126 -28.95 -13.76 -1.11
CA PHE A 126 -30.14 -13.74 -1.96
C PHE A 126 -31.41 -13.58 -1.13
N PRO A 127 -32.46 -12.95 -1.68
CA PRO A 127 -33.78 -12.99 -1.06
C PRO A 127 -34.29 -14.44 -1.06
N VAL A 128 -34.73 -14.91 0.11
CA VAL A 128 -35.28 -16.26 0.28
C VAL A 128 -36.59 -16.37 -0.53
N GLY A 129 -36.62 -17.25 -1.53
CA GLY A 129 -37.79 -17.50 -2.38
C GLY A 129 -38.32 -18.94 -2.27
N PRO A 130 -39.50 -19.24 -2.85
CA PRO A 130 -40.16 -20.55 -2.72
C PRO A 130 -39.35 -21.74 -3.25
N THR A 131 -38.34 -21.48 -4.07
CA THR A 131 -37.42 -22.47 -4.63
C THR A 131 -36.44 -23.05 -3.62
N ILE A 132 -36.07 -22.28 -2.58
CA ILE A 132 -35.17 -22.75 -1.49
C ILE A 132 -35.92 -23.63 -0.49
N GLN A 133 -37.23 -23.41 -0.33
CA GLN A 133 -38.04 -24.07 0.69
C GLN A 133 -38.26 -25.58 0.44
N ASN A 134 -38.00 -26.06 -0.77
CA ASN A 134 -38.28 -27.44 -1.18
C ASN A 134 -37.02 -28.25 -1.58
N ASP A 135 -35.81 -27.71 -1.34
CA ASP A 135 -34.56 -28.38 -1.69
C ASP A 135 -33.74 -28.71 -0.42
N PRO A 136 -33.71 -29.98 0.03
CA PRO A 136 -32.98 -30.41 1.23
C PRO A 136 -31.46 -30.45 1.05
N ASP A 137 -30.95 -30.44 -0.19
CA ASP A 137 -29.51 -30.42 -0.49
C ASP A 137 -29.00 -29.01 -0.83
N TRP A 138 -29.85 -27.99 -0.64
CA TRP A 138 -29.52 -26.61 -0.96
C TRP A 138 -28.30 -26.10 -0.17
N LEU A 139 -27.28 -25.63 -0.89
CA LEU A 139 -26.15 -24.90 -0.33
C LEU A 139 -26.23 -23.41 -0.67
N PRO A 140 -25.94 -22.51 0.30
CA PRO A 140 -25.89 -21.06 0.04
C PRO A 140 -24.92 -20.64 -1.07
N SER A 141 -23.95 -21.49 -1.41
CA SER A 141 -22.96 -21.27 -2.47
C SER A 141 -23.52 -21.37 -3.89
N ASP A 142 -24.65 -22.04 -4.08
CA ASP A 142 -25.09 -22.44 -5.42
C ASP A 142 -25.80 -21.33 -6.19
N GLN A 143 -26.03 -20.17 -5.55
CA GLN A 143 -26.83 -19.08 -6.09
C GLN A 143 -26.10 -17.75 -6.17
N LEU A 144 -24.80 -17.71 -5.89
CA LEU A 144 -24.03 -16.47 -5.75
C LEU A 144 -23.88 -15.69 -7.06
N THR A 145 -24.29 -14.40 -7.08
CA THR A 145 -24.06 -13.50 -8.23
C THR A 145 -22.68 -12.87 -8.11
N GLY A 146 -21.68 -13.59 -8.62
CA GLY A 146 -20.29 -13.16 -8.66
C GLY A 146 -19.34 -14.24 -8.15
N SER A 147 -18.04 -14.04 -8.38
CA SER A 147 -17.02 -14.95 -7.86
C SER A 147 -16.87 -14.76 -6.35
N PHE A 148 -17.00 -15.84 -5.60
CA PHE A 148 -16.74 -15.83 -4.16
C PHE A 148 -15.28 -15.44 -3.91
N GLY A 149 -15.05 -14.49 -3.00
CA GLY A 149 -13.70 -14.14 -2.59
C GLY A 149 -12.95 -13.20 -3.56
N ASN A 150 -13.66 -12.45 -4.39
CA ASN A 150 -13.06 -11.34 -5.14
C ASN A 150 -12.33 -10.37 -4.18
N ILE A 151 -11.09 -10.03 -4.51
CA ILE A 151 -10.25 -9.17 -3.67
C ILE A 151 -10.75 -7.72 -3.76
N ARG A 152 -10.93 -7.05 -2.62
CA ARG A 152 -11.14 -5.60 -2.56
C ARG A 152 -9.82 -4.91 -2.90
N ARG A 153 -9.79 -4.27 -4.07
CA ARG A 153 -8.59 -3.62 -4.61
C ARG A 153 -8.32 -2.25 -3.95
N TYR A 154 -7.07 -1.88 -3.77
CA TYR A 154 -6.64 -0.60 -3.18
C TYR A 154 -6.84 0.55 -4.16
N SER A 155 -7.44 1.65 -3.71
CA SER A 155 -7.54 2.89 -4.48
C SER A 155 -6.25 3.69 -4.37
N SER A 156 -6.00 4.56 -5.35
CA SER A 156 -4.95 5.56 -5.21
C SER A 156 -5.31 6.61 -4.16
N PHE A 157 -4.31 7.33 -3.67
CA PHE A 157 -4.46 8.52 -2.85
C PHE A 157 -3.41 9.57 -3.23
N LYS A 158 -3.67 10.82 -2.83
CA LYS A 158 -2.78 11.95 -3.12
C LYS A 158 -1.43 11.79 -2.41
N ALA A 159 -0.34 12.04 -3.14
CA ALA A 159 0.95 12.37 -2.56
C ALA A 159 1.12 13.90 -2.55
N PHE A 160 1.91 14.42 -1.62
CA PHE A 160 2.09 15.86 -1.41
C PHE A 160 3.52 16.28 -1.78
N PRO A 161 3.73 17.52 -2.24
CA PRO A 161 5.08 18.09 -2.21
C PRO A 161 5.59 18.16 -0.76
N ASP A 162 6.86 17.84 -0.54
CA ASP A 162 7.43 17.97 0.81
C ASP A 162 7.65 19.44 1.18
N SER A 163 7.03 19.88 2.28
CA SER A 163 7.23 21.22 2.85
C SER A 163 8.29 21.25 3.96
N GLY A 164 8.86 20.08 4.31
CA GLY A 164 9.86 19.91 5.35
C GLY A 164 9.30 19.65 6.75
N ASP A 165 8.01 19.90 6.96
CA ASP A 165 7.30 19.64 8.22
C ASP A 165 6.19 18.59 8.01
N PHE A 166 5.96 17.77 9.05
CA PHE A 166 4.86 16.81 9.03
C PHE A 166 3.52 17.49 9.28
N GLU A 167 2.60 17.39 8.32
CA GLU A 167 1.21 17.84 8.45
C GLU A 167 0.27 16.62 8.58
N PRO A 168 -0.41 16.44 9.73
CA PRO A 168 -1.37 15.35 9.94
C PRO A 168 -2.46 15.25 8.86
N ASP A 169 -2.91 16.37 8.32
CA ASP A 169 -3.96 16.44 7.30
C ASP A 169 -3.50 15.92 5.92
N GLU A 170 -2.19 15.76 5.73
CA GLU A 170 -1.59 15.17 4.53
C GLU A 170 -1.48 13.63 4.62
N THR A 171 -2.11 13.03 5.62
CA THR A 171 -2.24 11.57 5.75
C THR A 171 -3.64 11.08 5.42
N THR A 172 -3.74 9.95 4.72
CA THR A 172 -5.02 9.30 4.41
C THR A 172 -5.32 8.14 5.34
N THR A 173 -6.56 8.12 5.81
CA THR A 173 -7.16 7.00 6.56
C THR A 173 -7.92 6.04 5.63
N ASN A 174 -8.33 6.49 4.44
CA ASN A 174 -9.12 5.68 3.51
C ASN A 174 -8.24 4.91 2.50
N SER A 175 -7.13 4.35 2.96
CA SER A 175 -6.20 3.57 2.15
C SER A 175 -6.51 2.06 2.14
N ARG A 176 -7.50 1.60 2.92
CA ARG A 176 -7.72 0.19 3.29
C ARG A 176 -6.54 -0.48 4.01
N LEU A 177 -5.57 0.31 4.47
CA LEU A 177 -4.41 -0.19 5.23
C LEU A 177 -4.64 -0.14 6.74
N ILE A 178 -5.67 0.57 7.22
CA ILE A 178 -5.96 0.71 8.64
C ILE A 178 -6.05 -0.66 9.31
N GLY A 179 -5.31 -0.82 10.40
CA GLY A 179 -5.30 -2.04 11.20
C GLY A 179 -4.41 -3.16 10.68
N ARG A 180 -3.84 -3.03 9.47
CA ARG A 180 -2.78 -3.94 8.96
C ARG A 180 -1.48 -3.68 9.71
N SER A 181 -0.60 -4.69 9.71
CA SER A 181 0.72 -4.55 10.33
C SER A 181 1.56 -3.59 9.49
N VAL A 182 2.25 -2.69 10.18
CA VAL A 182 3.28 -1.84 9.56
C VAL A 182 4.48 -2.69 9.13
N TRP A 183 4.77 -3.75 9.88
CA TRP A 183 5.79 -4.73 9.50
C TRP A 183 5.21 -5.66 8.43
N ASN A 184 5.62 -5.46 7.19
CA ASN A 184 5.26 -6.30 6.06
C ASN A 184 6.51 -6.68 5.23
N THR A 185 6.51 -7.91 4.71
CA THR A 185 7.63 -8.46 3.94
C THR A 185 7.80 -7.83 2.56
N ARG A 186 6.74 -7.24 1.98
CA ARG A 186 6.78 -6.56 0.68
C ARG A 186 5.62 -5.58 0.52
N TRP A 187 5.98 -4.30 0.46
CA TRP A 187 5.16 -3.22 -0.06
C TRP A 187 5.52 -2.93 -1.52
N VAL A 188 4.57 -2.40 -2.28
CA VAL A 188 4.78 -1.83 -3.61
C VAL A 188 4.16 -0.44 -3.63
N LEU A 189 5.00 0.58 -3.82
CA LEU A 189 4.58 1.95 -4.11
C LEU A 189 4.54 2.13 -5.63
N ILE A 190 3.41 2.59 -6.15
CA ILE A 190 3.21 2.81 -7.59
C ILE A 190 2.88 4.28 -7.79
N ILE A 191 3.63 4.94 -8.67
CA ILE A 191 3.49 6.35 -9.03
C ILE A 191 3.16 6.41 -10.53
N PRO A 192 1.87 6.44 -10.92
CA PRO A 192 1.47 6.49 -12.33
C PRO A 192 1.74 7.87 -12.95
N ALA A 193 2.39 7.88 -14.11
CA ALA A 193 2.76 9.10 -14.82
C ALA A 193 1.57 10.02 -15.15
N GLY A 194 0.40 9.43 -15.42
CA GLY A 194 -0.78 10.17 -15.88
C GLY A 194 -1.48 11.02 -14.88
N THR A 195 -1.13 10.81 -13.62
CA THR A 195 -1.65 11.62 -12.53
C THR A 195 -0.89 12.94 -12.44
N MET A 196 0.29 13.02 -13.09
CA MET A 196 1.20 14.17 -13.01
C MET A 196 1.17 15.03 -14.27
N LEU A 197 1.03 14.42 -15.46
CA LEU A 197 0.93 15.14 -16.74
C LEU A 197 0.25 14.27 -17.79
N ASN A 198 -0.42 14.91 -18.77
CA ASN A 198 -1.06 14.18 -19.88
C ASN A 198 -0.04 13.43 -20.76
N ASP A 199 1.11 14.06 -21.04
CA ASP A 199 2.26 13.41 -21.64
C ASP A 199 3.02 12.61 -20.57
N ARG A 200 2.96 11.28 -20.66
CA ARG A 200 3.44 10.36 -19.63
C ARG A 200 4.96 10.30 -19.56
N ASP A 201 5.61 10.35 -20.72
CA ASP A 201 7.07 10.27 -20.79
C ASP A 201 7.69 11.56 -20.26
N GLU A 202 7.12 12.70 -20.63
CA GLU A 202 7.52 13.99 -20.08
C GLU A 202 7.26 14.08 -18.58
N ALA A 203 6.14 13.52 -18.09
CA ALA A 203 5.85 13.45 -16.66
C ALA A 203 6.98 12.75 -15.88
N LEU A 204 7.37 11.55 -16.35
CA LEU A 204 8.42 10.76 -15.71
C LEU A 204 9.77 11.44 -15.81
N ARG A 205 10.09 12.07 -16.95
CA ARG A 205 11.35 12.81 -17.12
C ARG A 205 11.45 13.94 -16.10
N ARG A 206 10.44 14.82 -16.02
CA ARG A 206 10.43 15.94 -15.07
C ARG A 206 10.43 15.46 -13.62
N PHE A 207 9.68 14.41 -13.30
CA PHE A 207 9.67 13.82 -11.97
C PHE A 207 11.08 13.37 -11.57
N LYS A 208 11.76 12.59 -12.41
CA LYS A 208 13.11 12.08 -12.14
C LYS A 208 14.18 13.16 -12.06
N GLU A 209 14.03 14.24 -12.82
CA GLU A 209 14.97 15.36 -12.81
C GLU A 209 14.86 16.22 -11.54
N ASN A 210 13.65 16.37 -11.00
CA ASN A 210 13.39 17.33 -9.92
C ASN A 210 13.19 16.68 -8.55
N VAL A 211 12.64 15.46 -8.49
CA VAL A 211 12.38 14.80 -7.21
C VAL A 211 13.67 14.21 -6.65
N THR A 212 14.06 14.65 -5.45
CA THR A 212 15.29 14.23 -4.77
C THR A 212 15.07 13.07 -3.80
N ASP A 213 13.88 13.01 -3.18
CA ASP A 213 13.51 11.94 -2.26
C ASP A 213 12.00 11.65 -2.31
N ILE A 214 11.63 10.43 -1.89
CA ILE A 214 10.25 9.99 -1.69
C ILE A 214 10.09 9.61 -0.22
N LEU A 215 9.35 10.42 0.52
CA LEU A 215 9.10 10.20 1.93
C LEU A 215 7.80 9.44 2.12
N ILE A 216 7.81 8.49 3.06
CA ILE A 216 6.62 7.74 3.45
C ILE A 216 6.45 7.80 4.96
N PHE A 217 5.25 8.15 5.41
CA PHE A 217 4.93 8.22 6.83
C PHE A 217 3.76 7.31 7.14
N PHE A 218 3.90 6.51 8.19
CA PHE A 218 2.79 5.75 8.76
C PHE A 218 2.49 6.30 10.14
N GLN A 219 1.28 6.84 10.33
CA GLN A 219 0.77 7.05 11.68
C GLN A 219 0.32 5.70 12.22
N THR A 220 0.74 5.34 13.42
CA THR A 220 0.54 3.98 13.96
C THR A 220 -0.02 4.00 15.37
N TYR A 221 -0.62 2.88 15.77
CA TYR A 221 -0.92 2.56 17.16
C TYR A 221 -0.43 1.15 17.44
N ALA A 222 0.01 0.90 18.68
CA ALA A 222 0.65 -0.34 19.04
C ALA A 222 0.11 -0.93 20.34
N TYR A 223 0.24 -2.25 20.49
CA TYR A 223 -0.13 -2.99 21.68
C TYR A 223 1.12 -3.62 22.29
N SER A 224 1.32 -3.37 23.60
CA SER A 224 2.41 -3.96 24.37
C SER A 224 2.24 -5.47 24.49
N GLY A 225 3.35 -6.21 24.49
CA GLY A 225 3.36 -7.63 24.86
C GLY A 225 2.92 -7.85 26.31
N ASN A 226 2.43 -9.06 26.61
CA ASN A 226 1.95 -9.43 27.95
C ASN A 226 3.05 -10.01 28.85
N LYS A 227 4.27 -10.22 28.32
CA LYS A 227 5.40 -10.84 29.02
C LYS A 227 6.70 -10.16 28.62
#